data_AF-A0A3A0FME9-F1
#
_entry.id   AF-A0A3A0FME9-F1
#
_cell.length_a   1.000
_cell.length_b   1.000
_cell.length_c   1.000
_cell.angle_alpha   90.00
_cell.angle_beta   90.00
_cell.angle_gamma   90.00
#
_symmetry.space_group_name_H-M   'P 1'
#
loop_
_entity.id
_entity.type
_entity.pdbx_description
1 polymer ?
#
loop_
_entity_poly.entity_id
_entity_poly.type
_entity_poly.pdbx_seq_one_letter_code
_entity_poly.pdbx_strand_id
1 'polypeptide(L)'
;MAKVYNWQLGREMDYRFANGPAKRQFAAVFNINRCIACQTCTMACKSTWTFSPGQELMWWNNVETKPYGGYPQHWDVNILELQEKANPGGQVWDPSKKDPKKAPYGRFDGKTIF
;
A
#
# COMPACT_ATOMS: atom_id res chain seq x y z
N MET A 1 -12.85 14.90 -6.43
CA MET A 1 -12.32 13.53 -6.67
C MET A 1 -13.47 12.67 -7.16
N ALA A 2 -13.21 11.71 -8.06
CA ALA A 2 -14.26 10.79 -8.48
C ALA A 2 -14.57 9.80 -7.35
N LYS A 3 -15.83 9.46 -7.10
CA LYS A 3 -16.19 8.41 -6.14
C LYS A 3 -16.15 7.05 -6.83
N VAL A 4 -15.46 6.08 -6.23
CA VAL A 4 -15.39 4.70 -6.72
C VAL A 4 -15.70 3.73 -5.61
N TYR A 5 -16.41 2.66 -5.93
CA TYR A 5 -16.70 1.61 -4.97
C TYR A 5 -15.50 0.66 -4.87
N ASN A 6 -14.90 0.57 -3.67
CA ASN A 6 -13.83 -0.37 -3.39
C ASN A 6 -14.41 -1.65 -2.78
N TRP A 7 -14.47 -2.71 -3.58
CA TRP A 7 -14.99 -4.01 -3.15
C TRP A 7 -14.13 -4.69 -2.09
N GLN A 8 -12.83 -4.37 -2.00
CA GLN A 8 -11.95 -4.95 -0.97
C GLN A 8 -12.33 -4.42 0.41
N LEU A 9 -12.72 -3.16 0.51
CA LEU A 9 -13.10 -2.50 1.77
C LEU A 9 -14.63 -2.42 1.97
N GLY A 10 -15.43 -2.81 0.98
CA GLY A 10 -16.88 -2.79 1.05
C GLY A 10 -17.50 -1.39 1.13
N ARG A 11 -16.82 -0.34 0.66
CA ARG A 11 -17.28 1.06 0.75
C ARG A 11 -16.90 1.91 -0.45
N GLU A 12 -17.60 3.04 -0.62
CA GLU A 12 -17.17 4.09 -1.56
C GLU A 12 -15.94 4.83 -1.04
N MET A 13 -15.05 5.19 -1.94
CA MET A 13 -13.84 5.96 -1.64
C MET A 13 -13.63 7.07 -2.66
N ASP A 14 -12.87 8.08 -2.25
CA ASP A 14 -12.33 9.06 -3.18
C ASP A 14 -11.23 8.43 -4.03
N TYR A 15 -11.33 8.64 -5.33
CA TYR A 15 -10.32 8.25 -6.30
C TYR A 15 -9.54 9.47 -6.76
N ARG A 16 -8.22 9.37 -6.70
CA ARG A 16 -7.30 10.46 -7.02
C ARG A 16 -7.50 11.00 -8.45
N PHE A 17 -7.83 10.14 -9.40
CA PHE A 17 -8.00 10.53 -10.79
C PHE A 17 -9.46 10.90 -11.10
N ALA A 18 -9.67 12.02 -11.78
CA ALA A 18 -11.00 12.52 -12.13
C ALA A 18 -11.79 11.56 -13.04
N ASN A 19 -11.09 10.76 -13.85
CA ASN A 19 -11.69 9.89 -14.86
C ASN A 19 -12.22 8.56 -14.30
N GLY A 20 -12.31 8.41 -12.98
CA GLY A 20 -12.75 7.16 -12.34
C GLY A 20 -11.73 6.03 -12.47
N PRO A 21 -12.13 4.77 -12.22
CA PRO A 21 -11.19 3.65 -12.13
C PRO A 21 -10.62 3.27 -13.50
N ALA A 22 -9.36 2.83 -13.51
CA ALA A 22 -8.75 2.28 -14.71
C ALA A 22 -9.42 0.97 -15.14
N LYS A 23 -9.59 0.75 -16.45
CA LYS A 23 -10.13 -0.52 -17.01
C LYS A 23 -9.24 -1.72 -16.73
N ARG A 24 -7.93 -1.50 -16.52
CA ARG A 24 -6.92 -2.50 -16.21
C ARG A 24 -5.97 -1.94 -15.15
N GLN A 25 -5.55 -2.79 -14.22
CA GLN A 25 -4.61 -2.46 -13.16
C GLN A 25 -3.39 -3.37 -13.27
N PHE A 26 -2.20 -2.78 -13.33
CA PHE A 26 -0.97 -3.54 -13.19
C PHE A 26 -0.84 -4.04 -11.75
N ALA A 27 -0.48 -5.31 -11.59
CA ALA A 27 -0.27 -5.95 -10.30
C ALA A 27 1.03 -6.76 -10.31
N ALA A 28 1.69 -6.82 -9.16
CA ALA A 28 2.87 -7.64 -8.93
C ALA A 28 2.64 -8.51 -7.69
N VAL A 29 3.19 -9.72 -7.70
CA VAL A 29 3.12 -10.67 -6.59
C VAL A 29 4.54 -11.06 -6.21
N PHE A 30 4.89 -10.91 -4.94
CA PHE A 30 6.20 -11.26 -4.40
C PHE A 30 6.09 -12.51 -3.53
N ASN A 31 6.79 -13.59 -3.91
CA ASN A 31 6.87 -14.80 -3.09
C ASN A 31 8.02 -14.70 -2.09
N ILE A 32 7.69 -14.37 -0.86
CA ILE A 32 8.67 -14.20 0.23
C ILE A 32 9.38 -15.50 0.61
N ASN A 33 8.85 -16.68 0.26
CA ASN A 33 9.52 -17.97 0.51
C ASN A 33 10.72 -18.22 -0.43
N ARG A 34 10.84 -17.45 -1.52
CA ARG A 34 11.94 -17.56 -2.50
C ARG A 34 12.83 -16.32 -2.54
N CYS A 35 12.48 -15.28 -1.80
CA CYS A 35 13.31 -14.09 -1.72
C CYS A 35 14.58 -14.41 -0.93
N ILE A 36 15.73 -14.15 -1.54
CA ILE A 36 17.05 -14.32 -0.90
C ILE A 36 17.70 -12.97 -0.55
N ALA A 37 16.93 -11.88 -0.60
CA ALA A 37 17.38 -10.52 -0.32
C ALA A 37 18.64 -10.06 -1.08
N CYS A 38 18.85 -10.53 -2.31
CA CYS A 38 20.07 -10.25 -3.09
C CYS A 38 20.18 -8.80 -3.61
N GLN A 39 19.19 -7.94 -3.39
CA GLN A 39 19.16 -6.53 -3.85
C GLN A 39 19.26 -6.34 -5.38
N THR A 40 19.10 -7.39 -6.19
CA THR A 40 19.18 -7.26 -7.65
C THR A 40 18.05 -6.41 -8.22
N CYS A 41 16.82 -6.55 -7.70
CA CYS A 41 15.69 -5.72 -8.13
C CYS A 41 15.85 -4.24 -7.75
N THR A 42 16.44 -3.98 -6.58
CA THR A 42 16.81 -2.65 -6.10
C THR A 42 17.78 -1.99 -7.07
N MET A 43 18.87 -2.67 -7.42
CA MET A 43 19.87 -2.13 -8.33
C MET A 43 19.37 -1.99 -9.77
N ALA A 44 18.57 -2.93 -10.26
CA ALA A 44 17.95 -2.81 -11.59
C ALA A 44 17.06 -1.56 -11.70
N CYS A 45 16.28 -1.26 -10.65
CA CYS A 45 15.47 -0.04 -10.61
C CYS A 45 16.35 1.21 -10.54
N LYS A 46 17.36 1.19 -9.67
CA LYS A 46 18.27 2.32 -9.44
C LYS A 46 19.01 2.73 -10.71
N SER A 47 19.65 1.78 -11.38
CA SER A 47 20.46 2.04 -12.57
C SER A 47 19.60 2.47 -13.77
N THR A 48 18.34 2.05 -13.83
CA THR A 48 17.44 2.41 -14.93
C THR A 48 16.81 3.77 -14.73
N TRP A 49 16.40 4.12 -13.49
CA TRP A 49 15.49 5.25 -13.27
C TRP A 49 16.01 6.33 -12.32
N THR A 50 16.74 5.97 -11.26
CA THR A 50 17.11 6.92 -10.18
C THR A 50 18.61 7.12 -10.04
N PHE A 51 19.33 7.14 -11.16
CA PHE A 51 20.79 7.31 -11.23
C PHE A 51 21.25 8.77 -11.37
N SER A 52 20.33 9.72 -11.55
CA SER A 52 20.68 11.12 -11.82
C SER A 52 21.03 11.90 -10.54
N PRO A 53 21.82 13.00 -10.64
CA PRO A 53 22.15 13.84 -9.49
C PRO A 53 20.92 14.32 -8.72
N GLY A 54 20.98 14.26 -7.38
CA GLY A 54 19.88 14.58 -6.47
C GLY A 54 18.89 13.43 -6.22
N GLN A 55 19.09 12.28 -6.87
CA GLN A 55 18.27 11.07 -6.69
C GLN A 55 19.03 9.94 -6.01
N GLU A 56 20.22 10.19 -5.48
CA GLU A 56 21.12 9.17 -4.91
C GLU A 56 20.43 8.40 -3.79
N LEU A 57 19.59 9.07 -3.00
CA LEU A 57 18.80 8.47 -1.93
C LEU A 57 17.44 7.90 -2.42
N MET A 58 17.04 8.09 -3.67
CA MET A 58 15.76 7.54 -4.14
C MET A 58 15.88 6.06 -4.49
N TRP A 59 15.25 5.22 -3.67
CA TRP A 59 15.11 3.78 -3.87
C TRP A 59 13.64 3.43 -4.08
N TRP A 60 13.16 3.56 -5.32
CA TRP A 60 11.75 3.26 -5.65
C TRP A 60 11.39 1.79 -5.46
N ASN A 61 12.37 0.90 -5.67
CA ASN A 61 12.29 -0.51 -5.31
C ASN A 61 13.42 -0.79 -4.33
N ASN A 62 13.10 -1.27 -3.13
CA ASN A 62 14.05 -1.58 -2.07
C ASN A 62 13.71 -2.91 -1.41
N VAL A 63 14.72 -3.58 -0.84
CA VAL A 63 14.54 -4.80 -0.05
C VAL A 63 15.00 -4.54 1.38
N GLU A 64 14.13 -4.83 2.34
CA GLU A 64 14.32 -4.58 3.76
C GLU A 64 14.29 -5.90 4.55
N THR A 65 15.10 -5.98 5.61
CA THR A 65 14.98 -7.04 6.61
C THR A 65 13.92 -6.64 7.63
N LYS A 66 12.95 -7.52 7.89
CA LYS A 66 11.97 -7.36 8.97
C LYS A 66 12.39 -8.19 10.19
N PRO A 67 12.08 -7.77 11.42
CA PRO A 67 11.15 -6.68 11.76
C PRO A 67 11.74 -5.27 11.74
N TYR A 68 13.06 -5.10 11.84
CA TYR A 68 13.71 -3.80 12.01
C TYR A 68 14.75 -3.54 10.90
N GLY A 69 14.67 -2.36 10.27
CA GLY A 69 15.48 -2.01 9.11
C GLY A 69 14.64 -1.45 7.96
N GLY A 70 13.88 -0.38 8.23
CA GLY A 70 13.06 0.29 7.23
C GLY A 70 13.82 1.34 6.40
N TYR A 71 13.31 1.66 5.22
CA TYR A 71 13.76 2.80 4.42
C TYR A 71 12.59 3.70 3.96
N PRO A 72 12.52 4.97 4.39
CA PRO A 72 13.34 5.61 5.42
C PRO A 72 13.11 4.98 6.80
N GLN A 73 14.01 5.25 7.76
CA GLN A 73 13.94 4.60 9.07
C GLN A 73 12.57 4.80 9.73
N HIS A 74 12.01 3.69 10.24
CA HIS A 74 10.73 3.61 10.94
C HIS A 74 9.51 4.10 10.15
N TRP A 75 9.56 4.11 8.81
CA TRP A 75 8.42 4.58 8.00
C TRP A 75 7.13 3.80 8.30
N ASP A 76 7.22 2.50 8.54
CA ASP A 76 6.09 1.61 8.83
C ASP A 76 5.49 1.90 10.21
N VAL A 77 6.31 1.96 11.25
CA VAL A 77 5.88 2.29 12.62
C VAL A 77 5.27 3.69 12.67
N ASN A 78 5.93 4.68 12.07
CA ASN A 78 5.45 6.07 12.07
C ASN A 78 4.08 6.20 11.39
N ILE A 79 3.87 5.51 10.27
CA ILE A 79 2.57 5.52 9.57
C ILE A 79 1.48 4.87 10.43
N LEU A 80 1.76 3.73 11.07
CA LEU A 80 0.78 3.07 11.94
C LEU A 80 0.41 3.92 13.15
N GLU A 81 1.39 4.60 13.77
CA GLU A 81 1.12 5.54 14.85
C GLU A 81 0.25 6.72 14.41
N LEU A 82 0.50 7.28 13.22
CA LEU A 82 -0.32 8.35 12.66
C LEU A 82 -1.73 7.86 12.37
N GLN A 83 -1.88 6.64 11.87
CA GLN A 83 -3.18 6.03 11.62
C GLN A 83 -3.98 5.82 12.91
N GLU A 84 -3.32 5.37 13.98
CA GLU A 84 -3.94 5.20 15.31
C GLU A 84 -4.32 6.55 15.90
N LYS A 85 -3.42 7.55 15.86
CA LYS A 85 -3.73 8.93 16.30
C LYS A 85 -4.93 9.52 15.55
N ALA A 86 -5.07 9.21 14.26
CA ALA A 86 -6.17 9.70 13.43
C ALA A 86 -7.50 8.97 13.67
N ASN A 87 -7.48 7.72 14.16
CA ASN A 87 -8.67 6.90 14.40
C ASN A 87 -8.43 5.86 15.52
N PRO A 88 -8.38 6.30 16.78
CA PRO A 88 -7.97 5.44 17.89
C PRO A 88 -8.89 4.23 18.06
N GLY A 89 -8.31 3.02 18.04
CA GLY A 89 -9.04 1.76 18.14
C GLY A 89 -10.04 1.49 16.99
N GLY A 90 -10.05 2.32 15.95
CA GLY A 90 -11.09 2.30 14.92
C GLY A 90 -10.73 1.50 13.67
N GLN A 91 -9.62 0.75 13.66
CA GLN A 91 -9.22 -0.12 12.54
C GLN A 91 -10.00 -1.44 12.55
N VAL A 92 -11.32 -1.34 12.44
CA VAL A 92 -12.25 -2.47 12.63
C VAL A 92 -12.94 -2.85 11.31
N TRP A 93 -13.15 -4.14 11.14
CA TRP A 93 -14.02 -4.71 10.11
C TRP A 93 -15.39 -4.98 10.70
N ASP A 94 -16.44 -4.58 9.97
CA ASP A 94 -17.82 -5.00 10.22
C ASP A 94 -18.14 -6.22 9.33
N PRO A 95 -18.08 -7.45 9.89
CA PRO A 95 -18.41 -8.67 9.16
C PRO A 95 -19.90 -8.83 8.88
N SER A 96 -20.78 -8.06 9.55
CA SER A 96 -22.23 -8.12 9.31
C SER A 96 -22.62 -7.59 7.94
N LYS A 97 -21.77 -6.75 7.34
CA LYS A 97 -21.95 -6.15 6.00
C LYS A 97 -21.37 -6.97 4.87
N LYS A 98 -21.18 -8.28 5.08
CA LYS A 98 -20.62 -9.17 4.06
C LYS A 98 -21.59 -9.35 2.90
N ASP A 99 -21.12 -9.05 1.69
CA ASP A 99 -21.83 -9.30 0.43
C ASP A 99 -20.88 -10.07 -0.51
N PRO A 100 -21.22 -11.27 -0.97
CA PRO A 100 -20.33 -12.08 -1.81
C PRO A 100 -19.86 -11.40 -3.10
N LYS A 101 -20.63 -10.44 -3.65
CA LYS A 101 -20.32 -9.74 -4.90
C LYS A 101 -19.65 -8.40 -4.67
N LYS A 102 -20.01 -7.70 -3.59
CA LYS A 102 -19.58 -6.31 -3.36
C LYS A 102 -18.65 -6.13 -2.17
N ALA A 103 -18.77 -6.94 -1.13
CA ALA A 103 -18.01 -6.81 0.11
C ALA A 103 -17.68 -8.21 0.67
N PRO A 104 -16.86 -9.01 -0.03
CA PRO A 104 -16.63 -10.41 0.31
C PRO A 104 -15.97 -10.60 1.69
N TYR A 105 -15.36 -9.54 2.24
CA TYR A 105 -14.71 -9.54 3.55
C TYR A 105 -15.46 -8.73 4.62
N GLY A 106 -16.67 -8.24 4.30
CA GLY A 106 -17.37 -7.25 5.13
C GLY A 106 -16.97 -5.83 4.76
N ARG A 107 -17.34 -4.86 5.59
CA ARG A 107 -17.00 -3.45 5.40
C ARG A 107 -15.88 -3.05 6.35
N PHE A 108 -14.86 -2.39 5.84
CA PHE A 108 -13.82 -1.79 6.68
C PHE A 108 -14.26 -0.38 7.10
N ASP A 109 -14.50 -0.18 8.39
CA ASP A 109 -14.91 1.11 8.95
C ASP A 109 -13.72 1.97 9.41
N GLY A 110 -12.51 1.44 9.31
CA GLY A 110 -11.28 2.17 9.58
C GLY A 110 -10.94 3.27 8.58
N LYS A 111 -9.89 4.01 8.91
CA LYS A 111 -9.30 5.03 8.05
C LYS A 111 -8.18 4.41 7.22
N THR A 112 -8.17 4.72 5.93
CA THR A 112 -7.08 4.37 5.00
C THR A 112 -6.05 5.50 4.97
N ILE A 113 -4.80 5.17 4.61
CA ILE A 113 -3.72 6.16 4.47
C ILE A 113 -3.90 7.04 3.21
N PHE A 114 -4.83 6.64 2.33
CA PHE A 114 -5.21 7.34 1.09
C PHE A 114 -6.69 7.72 1.12
#